data_AF-A0A8J6Y1M2-F1
#
_entry.id   AF-A0A8J6Y1M2-F1
#
_cell.length_a   1.000
_cell.length_b   1.000
_cell.length_c   1.000
_cell.angle_alpha   90.00
_cell.angle_beta   90.00
_cell.angle_gamma   90.00
#
_symmetry.space_group_name_H-M   'P 1'
#
loop_
_entity.id
_entity.type
_entity.pdbx_description
1 polymer ?
#
loop_
_entity_poly.entity_id
_entity_poly.type
_entity_poly.pdbx_seq_one_letter_code
_entity_poly.pdbx_strand_id
1 'polypeptide(L)'
;KQSVVLTAAGFPATAGGWFMICGGAAACLLAIETLPERFRGWARWGLAAVTTFVLWADAVHLRFFGDLPSPAELLSAGQLGRVEASVRSLLEPGDIWFWLDLIAGVALVLTAAHLRRLTQPRRRVVIVVLCVIVLAGAAAGVRLAVTQPGLYRQVFRRVMVAREIGVLNLHAADAGTLLARRVFRRELDAETVARTREWFRARAPQRAGVGPWFGAADGANLVMVQVESLQAFVVGLEIEGREVTPFLNRWAEEALWFSNVTDQTGQGRSSDSELATQVSLTPAAGGAAAFRFEGNDFTGIAEVLGGRGYHSVSAVPYDGAFWNRRRTHPAYGFSTSLFADEFSAGENVGWGLSDRDFLTQMARRLGSMERPFAAYLLTLSLHHPFEGFPEHLQELDVGRWQSTPFGNFLHTMHYFDQALAEFVADLERQGLADNTLIAVWGDHDAGFEWRPEIASVLGATFDPAGWYLSQEVALFISVPGVPELRGERLMPAGHVDVAPTVLALLGVDPAPYAFVGRNLLGEPGDGPVVGEYGCWRDARRLFLQGDGSLEGGRCLDVGTLAPLPRDVCAAPFAEARRTEEISSLVLEHDLQQQISNELVEVPQ
;
A
#
# COMPACT_ATOMS: atom_id res chain seq x y z
N LYS A 1 -10.86 -0.86 -26.13
CA LYS A 1 -11.02 -0.48 -24.71
C LYS A 1 -10.21 -1.40 -23.79
N GLN A 2 -10.54 -2.69 -23.64
CA GLN A 2 -9.73 -3.59 -22.80
C GLN A 2 -8.23 -3.62 -23.16
N SER A 3 -7.88 -3.60 -24.46
CA SER A 3 -6.47 -3.47 -24.87
C SER A 3 -5.82 -2.15 -24.45
N VAL A 4 -6.56 -1.05 -24.36
CA VAL A 4 -5.99 0.24 -23.92
C VAL A 4 -5.59 0.13 -22.46
N VAL A 5 -6.48 -0.42 -21.62
CA VAL A 5 -6.22 -0.68 -20.19
C VAL A 5 -5.00 -1.59 -20.00
N LEU A 6 -4.98 -2.73 -20.70
CA LEU A 6 -3.90 -3.71 -20.58
C LEU A 6 -2.55 -3.19 -21.11
N THR A 7 -2.55 -2.44 -22.22
CA THR A 7 -1.32 -1.84 -22.76
C THR A 7 -0.82 -0.70 -21.87
N ALA A 8 -1.71 0.12 -21.30
CA ALA A 8 -1.33 1.18 -20.37
C ALA A 8 -0.63 0.61 -19.12
N ALA A 9 -1.06 -0.56 -18.65
CA ALA A 9 -0.41 -1.26 -17.54
C ALA A 9 0.90 -1.96 -17.91
N GLY A 10 1.33 -1.94 -19.19
CA GLY A 10 2.53 -2.65 -19.66
C GLY A 10 2.33 -4.15 -19.94
N PHE A 11 1.11 -4.66 -19.85
CA PHE A 11 0.80 -6.10 -19.97
C PHE A 11 -0.27 -6.37 -21.02
N PRO A 12 0.07 -6.31 -22.33
CA PRO A 12 -0.90 -6.59 -23.38
C PRO A 12 -1.48 -8.01 -23.28
N ALA A 13 -2.73 -8.15 -23.69
CA ALA A 13 -3.45 -9.41 -23.70
C ALA A 13 -2.68 -10.48 -24.51
N THR A 14 -2.63 -11.70 -23.96
CA THR A 14 -2.06 -12.83 -24.69
C THR A 14 -2.98 -13.29 -25.81
N ALA A 15 -2.47 -14.11 -26.73
CA ALA A 15 -3.31 -14.72 -27.76
C ALA A 15 -4.47 -15.53 -27.15
N GLY A 16 -4.22 -16.24 -26.04
CA GLY A 16 -5.26 -16.92 -25.26
C GLY A 16 -6.24 -15.94 -24.62
N GLY A 17 -5.73 -14.84 -24.05
CA GLY A 17 -6.54 -13.78 -23.47
C GLY A 17 -7.53 -13.15 -24.44
N TRP A 18 -7.17 -12.99 -25.72
CA TRP A 18 -8.11 -12.50 -26.73
C TRP A 18 -9.31 -13.43 -26.97
N PHE A 19 -9.11 -14.75 -26.93
CA PHE A 19 -10.22 -15.70 -27.01
C PHE A 19 -11.13 -15.60 -25.79
N MET A 20 -10.56 -15.44 -24.59
CA MET A 20 -11.32 -15.26 -23.35
C MET A 20 -12.12 -13.95 -23.34
N ILE A 21 -11.50 -12.84 -23.74
CA ILE A 21 -12.14 -11.52 -23.87
C ILE A 21 -13.35 -11.61 -24.80
N CYS A 22 -13.16 -12.18 -25.99
CA CYS A 22 -14.24 -12.36 -26.97
C CYS A 22 -15.32 -13.31 -26.44
N GLY A 23 -14.94 -14.40 -25.77
CA GLY A 23 -15.85 -15.37 -25.17
C GLY A 23 -16.75 -14.74 -24.11
N GLY A 24 -16.18 -13.98 -23.17
CA GLY A 24 -16.92 -13.26 -22.13
C GLY A 24 -17.90 -12.24 -22.71
N ALA A 25 -17.44 -11.43 -23.67
CA ALA A 25 -18.31 -10.49 -24.37
C ALA A 25 -19.45 -11.19 -25.13
N ALA A 26 -19.16 -12.30 -25.80
CA ALA A 26 -20.16 -13.10 -26.51
C ALA A 26 -21.18 -13.74 -25.57
N ALA A 27 -20.78 -14.16 -24.37
CA ALA A 27 -21.69 -14.69 -23.34
C ALA A 27 -22.70 -13.63 -22.88
N CYS A 28 -22.24 -12.40 -22.61
CA CYS A 28 -23.13 -11.29 -22.27
C CYS A 28 -24.10 -10.94 -23.42
N LEU A 29 -23.61 -10.93 -24.66
CA LEU A 29 -24.46 -10.68 -25.84
C LEU A 29 -25.49 -11.80 -26.06
N LEU A 30 -25.13 -13.05 -25.80
CA LEU A 30 -26.04 -14.20 -25.89
C LEU A 30 -27.17 -14.09 -24.88
N ALA A 31 -26.87 -13.63 -23.65
CA ALA A 31 -27.90 -13.34 -22.66
C ALA A 31 -28.88 -12.26 -23.16
N ILE A 32 -28.39 -11.21 -23.81
CA ILE A 32 -29.24 -10.14 -24.39
C ILE A 32 -30.14 -10.67 -25.52
N GLU A 33 -29.72 -11.69 -26.28
CA GLU A 33 -30.57 -12.30 -27.31
C GLU A 33 -31.84 -12.96 -26.76
N THR A 34 -31.91 -13.23 -25.46
CA THR A 34 -33.13 -13.73 -24.79
C THR A 34 -34.18 -12.64 -24.58
N LEU A 35 -33.79 -11.36 -24.62
CA LEU A 35 -34.68 -10.23 -24.40
C LEU A 35 -35.61 -9.97 -25.61
N PRO A 36 -36.77 -9.32 -25.40
CA PRO A 36 -37.61 -8.85 -26.50
C PRO A 36 -36.86 -7.87 -27.42
N GLU A 37 -37.10 -7.95 -28.73
CA GLU A 37 -36.36 -7.20 -29.75
C GLU A 37 -36.34 -5.67 -29.55
N ARG A 38 -37.41 -5.12 -28.95
CA ARG A 38 -37.50 -3.68 -28.66
C ARG A 38 -36.50 -3.22 -27.59
N PHE A 39 -36.06 -4.12 -26.73
CA PHE A 39 -35.12 -3.82 -25.64
C PHE A 39 -33.68 -4.17 -25.98
N ARG A 40 -33.42 -5.05 -26.96
CA ARG A 40 -32.06 -5.52 -27.28
C ARG A 40 -31.09 -4.39 -27.62
N GLY A 41 -31.53 -3.40 -28.41
CA GLY A 41 -30.68 -2.25 -28.77
C GLY A 41 -30.22 -1.47 -27.53
N TRP A 42 -31.17 -1.11 -26.67
CA TRP A 42 -30.90 -0.43 -25.41
C TRP A 42 -30.10 -1.28 -24.42
N ALA A 43 -30.35 -2.59 -24.34
CA ALA A 43 -29.60 -3.50 -23.48
C ALA A 43 -28.13 -3.63 -23.92
N ARG A 44 -27.86 -3.70 -25.24
CA ARG A 44 -26.48 -3.71 -25.77
C ARG A 44 -25.77 -2.39 -25.51
N TRP A 45 -26.46 -1.26 -25.71
CA TRP A 45 -25.92 0.05 -25.39
C TRP A 45 -25.63 0.20 -23.90
N GLY A 46 -26.55 -0.22 -23.03
CA GLY A 46 -26.38 -0.17 -21.58
C GLY A 46 -25.20 -1.05 -21.11
N LEU A 47 -25.08 -2.26 -21.65
CA LEU A 47 -23.91 -3.13 -21.39
C LEU A 47 -22.61 -2.45 -21.83
N ALA A 48 -22.59 -1.84 -23.02
CA ALA A 48 -21.43 -1.10 -23.51
C ALA A 48 -21.12 0.11 -22.61
N ALA A 49 -22.13 0.84 -22.13
CA ALA A 49 -21.96 1.99 -21.25
C ALA A 49 -21.35 1.60 -19.90
N VAL A 50 -21.89 0.57 -19.24
CA VAL A 50 -21.35 0.04 -17.98
C VAL A 50 -19.92 -0.47 -18.17
N THR A 51 -19.69 -1.26 -19.22
CA THR A 51 -18.36 -1.77 -19.57
C THR A 51 -17.36 -0.62 -19.80
N THR A 52 -17.80 0.44 -20.47
CA THR A 52 -16.97 1.62 -20.74
C THR A 52 -16.58 2.32 -19.46
N PHE A 53 -17.54 2.57 -18.58
CA PHE A 53 -17.29 3.20 -17.30
C PHE A 53 -16.31 2.39 -16.47
N VAL A 54 -16.51 1.07 -16.35
CA VAL A 54 -15.58 0.18 -15.60
C VAL A 54 -14.17 0.24 -16.18
N LEU A 55 -14.01 0.12 -17.50
CA LEU A 55 -12.68 0.14 -18.11
C LEU A 55 -12.00 1.51 -18.05
N TRP A 56 -12.76 2.60 -18.08
CA TRP A 56 -12.24 3.94 -17.85
C TRP A 56 -11.80 4.11 -16.39
N ALA A 57 -12.61 3.68 -15.43
CA ALA A 57 -12.27 3.70 -14.02
C ALA A 57 -11.00 2.86 -13.73
N ASP A 58 -10.89 1.66 -14.32
CA ASP A 58 -9.70 0.82 -14.24
C ASP A 58 -8.45 1.53 -14.79
N ALA A 59 -8.58 2.25 -15.91
CA ALA A 59 -7.47 3.00 -16.50
C ALA A 59 -7.00 4.15 -15.59
N VAL A 60 -7.93 4.91 -15.00
CA VAL A 60 -7.60 5.97 -14.03
C VAL A 60 -6.96 5.37 -12.78
N HIS A 61 -7.47 4.26 -12.28
CA HIS A 61 -6.94 3.56 -11.11
C HIS A 61 -5.49 3.09 -11.32
N LEU A 62 -5.19 2.50 -12.48
CA LEU A 62 -3.86 2.03 -12.85
C LEU A 62 -2.80 3.14 -12.84
N ARG A 63 -3.17 4.38 -13.18
CA ARG A 63 -2.24 5.52 -13.22
C ARG A 63 -1.67 5.86 -11.83
N PHE A 64 -2.40 5.54 -10.76
CA PHE A 64 -1.99 5.85 -9.39
C PHE A 64 -1.55 4.61 -8.60
N PHE A 65 -2.27 3.50 -8.73
CA PHE A 65 -2.01 2.28 -7.96
C PHE A 65 -1.28 1.21 -8.76
N GLY A 66 -0.85 1.47 -9.99
CA GLY A 66 -0.14 0.48 -10.81
C GLY A 66 -0.89 -0.82 -11.12
N ASP A 67 -2.06 -1.09 -10.55
CA ASP A 67 -2.82 -2.34 -10.69
C ASP A 67 -4.33 -2.09 -10.82
N LEU A 68 -5.07 -3.16 -11.15
CA LEU A 68 -6.53 -3.11 -11.31
C LEU A 68 -7.25 -3.12 -9.96
N PRO A 69 -8.38 -2.40 -9.83
CA PRO A 69 -9.07 -2.33 -8.56
C PRO A 69 -9.60 -3.68 -8.11
N SER A 70 -9.53 -3.95 -6.82
CA SER A 70 -10.06 -5.17 -6.18
C SER A 70 -11.51 -4.97 -5.74
N PRO A 71 -12.32 -6.05 -5.62
CA PRO A 71 -13.68 -5.92 -5.07
C PRO A 71 -13.71 -5.34 -3.65
N ALA A 72 -12.63 -5.51 -2.89
CA ALA A 72 -12.54 -4.99 -1.53
C ALA A 72 -12.47 -3.46 -1.50
N GLU A 73 -11.96 -2.81 -2.54
CA GLU A 73 -11.94 -1.34 -2.63
C GLU A 73 -13.34 -0.74 -2.82
N LEU A 74 -14.34 -1.53 -3.21
CA LEU A 74 -15.72 -1.06 -3.18
C LEU A 74 -16.17 -0.70 -1.75
N LEU A 75 -15.50 -1.24 -0.72
CA LEU A 75 -15.74 -0.89 0.67
C LEU A 75 -15.27 0.53 0.99
N SER A 76 -14.25 1.04 0.28
CA SER A 76 -13.73 2.41 0.43
C SER A 76 -14.35 3.40 -0.57
N ALA A 77 -15.20 2.95 -1.49
CA ALA A 77 -15.79 3.80 -2.54
C ALA A 77 -16.54 5.04 -2.01
N GLY A 78 -17.10 4.97 -0.79
CA GLY A 78 -17.73 6.12 -0.13
C GLY A 78 -16.77 7.26 0.20
N GLN A 79 -15.46 7.03 0.16
CA GLN A 79 -14.42 8.02 0.45
C GLN A 79 -13.89 8.72 -0.80
N LEU A 80 -14.30 8.30 -2.01
CA LEU A 80 -13.85 8.89 -3.27
C LEU A 80 -14.07 10.40 -3.36
N GLY A 81 -15.16 10.90 -2.76
CA GLY A 81 -15.43 12.34 -2.70
C GLY A 81 -14.41 13.15 -1.91
N ARG A 82 -13.66 12.53 -0.98
CA ARG A 82 -12.60 13.19 -0.19
C ARG A 82 -11.29 13.32 -0.95
N VAL A 83 -11.11 12.53 -2.02
CA VAL A 83 -9.90 12.50 -2.86
C VAL A 83 -10.15 13.03 -4.27
N GLU A 84 -11.19 13.84 -4.47
CA GLU A 84 -11.63 14.27 -5.80
C GLU A 84 -10.51 14.98 -6.60
N ALA A 85 -9.71 15.83 -5.96
CA ALA A 85 -8.59 16.50 -6.61
C ALA A 85 -7.55 15.50 -7.16
N SER A 86 -7.22 14.47 -6.38
CA SER A 86 -6.35 13.38 -6.82
C SER A 86 -6.94 12.62 -8.01
N VAL A 87 -8.24 12.32 -8.00
CA VAL A 87 -8.88 11.63 -9.13
C VAL A 87 -8.85 12.50 -10.39
N ARG A 88 -9.10 13.82 -10.25
CA ARG A 88 -9.10 14.76 -11.38
C ARG A 88 -7.72 14.93 -11.99
N SER A 89 -6.64 14.95 -11.20
CA SER A 89 -5.27 15.10 -11.71
C SER A 89 -4.81 13.90 -12.56
N LEU A 90 -5.43 12.73 -12.37
CA LEU A 90 -5.15 11.51 -13.12
C LEU A 90 -5.93 11.40 -14.44
N LEU A 91 -6.85 12.33 -14.73
CA LEU A 91 -7.63 12.31 -15.96
C LEU A 91 -6.80 12.84 -17.13
N GLU A 92 -6.79 12.10 -18.24
CA GLU A 92 -6.08 12.50 -19.45
C GLU A 92 -7.07 12.91 -20.55
N PRO A 93 -6.73 13.89 -21.42
CA PRO A 93 -7.56 14.25 -22.57
C PRO A 93 -7.90 13.05 -23.48
N GLY A 94 -7.01 12.04 -23.54
CA GLY A 94 -7.21 10.81 -24.29
C GLY A 94 -8.38 9.95 -23.79
N ASP A 95 -8.84 10.15 -22.54
CA ASP A 95 -9.93 9.37 -21.94
C ASP A 95 -11.26 9.54 -22.68
N ILE A 96 -11.43 10.63 -23.43
CA ILE A 96 -12.62 10.85 -24.28
C ILE A 96 -12.86 9.70 -25.27
N TRP A 97 -11.79 9.01 -25.71
CA TRP A 97 -11.86 7.84 -26.57
C TRP A 97 -12.77 6.73 -26.02
N PHE A 98 -12.83 6.56 -24.70
CA PHE A 98 -13.71 5.57 -24.09
C PHE A 98 -15.19 5.85 -24.39
N TRP A 99 -15.58 7.10 -24.63
CA TRP A 99 -16.99 7.51 -24.67
C TRP A 99 -17.55 7.71 -26.09
N LEU A 100 -16.69 7.82 -27.11
CA LEU A 100 -17.09 8.18 -28.48
C LEU A 100 -18.06 7.16 -29.13
N ASP A 101 -17.83 5.88 -28.92
CA ASP A 101 -18.67 4.81 -29.45
C ASP A 101 -20.06 4.75 -28.80
N LEU A 102 -20.21 5.20 -27.55
CA LEU A 102 -21.50 5.27 -26.87
C LEU A 102 -22.41 6.33 -27.47
N ILE A 103 -21.83 7.49 -27.85
CA ILE A 103 -22.56 8.56 -28.54
C ILE A 103 -23.07 8.06 -29.89
N ALA A 104 -22.18 7.42 -30.68
CA ALA A 104 -22.56 6.78 -31.94
C ALA A 104 -23.60 5.66 -31.72
N GLY A 105 -23.48 4.93 -30.61
CA GLY A 105 -24.40 3.86 -30.21
C GLY A 105 -25.82 4.36 -29.96
N VAL A 106 -26.01 5.53 -29.34
CA VAL A 106 -27.34 6.14 -29.16
C VAL A 106 -27.96 6.43 -30.53
N ALA A 107 -27.22 7.09 -31.42
CA ALA A 107 -27.68 7.38 -32.78
C ALA A 107 -28.06 6.09 -33.53
N LEU A 108 -27.25 5.03 -33.39
CA LEU A 108 -27.52 3.72 -33.99
C LEU A 108 -28.80 3.08 -33.42
N VAL A 109 -29.04 3.11 -32.10
CA VAL A 109 -30.25 2.54 -31.50
C VAL A 109 -31.51 3.30 -31.95
N LEU A 110 -31.45 4.63 -32.02
CA LEU A 110 -32.58 5.47 -32.45
C LEU A 110 -32.90 5.32 -33.94
N THR A 111 -31.87 5.23 -34.79
CA THR A 111 -32.02 5.08 -36.25
C THR A 111 -32.28 3.64 -36.68
N ALA A 112 -31.75 2.63 -35.97
CA ALA A 112 -31.97 1.22 -36.27
C ALA A 112 -33.44 0.81 -36.11
N ALA A 113 -34.21 1.50 -35.25
CA ALA A 113 -35.67 1.32 -35.17
C ALA A 113 -36.38 1.76 -36.46
N HIS A 114 -35.86 2.79 -37.13
CA HIS A 114 -36.39 3.36 -38.37
C HIS A 114 -35.88 2.62 -39.63
N LEU A 115 -34.68 2.03 -39.59
CA LEU A 115 -34.02 1.34 -40.69
C LEU A 115 -34.41 -0.15 -40.84
N ARG A 116 -35.43 -0.66 -40.11
CA ARG A 116 -35.80 -2.09 -40.02
C ARG A 116 -36.36 -2.74 -41.31
N ARG A 117 -35.93 -2.36 -42.53
CA ARG A 117 -36.46 -2.93 -43.78
C ARG A 117 -35.46 -3.53 -44.76
N LEU A 118 -34.18 -3.67 -44.43
CA LEU A 118 -33.21 -4.28 -45.35
C LEU A 118 -32.41 -5.38 -44.62
N THR A 119 -32.78 -6.63 -44.92
CA THR A 119 -32.06 -7.89 -44.60
C THR A 119 -31.48 -8.01 -43.19
N GLN A 120 -32.28 -8.51 -42.24
CA GLN A 120 -31.72 -8.94 -40.96
C GLN A 120 -31.07 -10.32 -41.08
N PRO A 121 -29.85 -10.53 -40.54
CA PRO A 121 -29.29 -11.86 -40.42
C PRO A 121 -30.23 -12.75 -39.62
N ARG A 122 -30.39 -14.02 -40.02
CA ARG A 122 -31.23 -14.96 -39.28
C ARG A 122 -30.70 -15.05 -37.85
N ARG A 123 -31.52 -14.70 -36.84
CA ARG A 123 -31.18 -14.73 -35.41
C ARG A 123 -30.43 -16.01 -35.00
N ARG A 124 -30.80 -17.15 -35.59
CA ARG A 124 -30.12 -18.45 -35.39
C ARG A 124 -28.64 -18.41 -35.75
N VAL A 125 -28.25 -17.73 -36.83
CA VAL A 125 -26.84 -17.57 -37.24
C VAL A 125 -26.07 -16.75 -36.22
N VAL A 126 -26.64 -15.63 -35.75
CA VAL A 126 -26.01 -14.79 -34.70
C VAL A 126 -25.79 -15.61 -33.43
N ILE A 127 -26.80 -16.35 -32.97
CA ILE A 127 -26.69 -17.23 -31.80
C ILE A 127 -25.60 -18.29 -31.99
N VAL A 128 -25.56 -18.97 -33.14
CA VAL A 128 -24.54 -19.99 -33.43
C VAL A 128 -23.14 -19.39 -33.40
N VAL A 129 -22.93 -18.23 -34.01
CA VAL A 129 -21.63 -17.54 -34.00
C VAL A 129 -21.23 -17.15 -32.57
N LEU A 130 -22.16 -16.58 -31.78
CA LEU A 130 -21.89 -16.24 -30.38
C LEU A 130 -21.55 -17.50 -29.55
N CYS A 131 -22.28 -18.60 -29.72
CA CYS A 131 -21.99 -19.86 -29.04
C CYS A 131 -20.60 -20.40 -29.42
N VAL A 132 -20.20 -20.33 -30.69
CA VAL A 132 -18.86 -20.75 -31.13
C VAL A 132 -17.78 -19.90 -30.45
N ILE A 133 -17.98 -18.58 -30.34
CA ILE A 133 -17.04 -17.68 -29.67
C ILE A 133 -16.96 -17.98 -28.16
N VAL A 134 -18.10 -18.23 -27.52
CA VAL A 134 -18.15 -18.65 -26.10
C VAL A 134 -17.39 -19.97 -25.89
N LEU A 135 -17.61 -20.97 -26.76
CA LEU A 135 -16.92 -22.25 -26.68
C LEU A 135 -15.40 -22.11 -26.91
N ALA A 136 -14.99 -21.25 -27.85
CA ALA A 136 -13.57 -20.96 -28.08
C ALA A 136 -12.94 -20.29 -26.84
N GLY A 137 -13.63 -19.33 -26.23
CA GLY A 137 -13.22 -18.75 -24.95
C GLY A 137 -13.12 -19.80 -23.85
N ALA A 138 -14.16 -20.61 -23.64
CA ALA A 138 -14.15 -21.67 -22.64
C ALA A 138 -12.99 -22.67 -22.83
N ALA A 139 -12.70 -23.06 -24.08
CA ALA A 139 -11.56 -23.92 -24.40
C ALA A 139 -10.22 -23.26 -24.07
N ALA A 140 -10.06 -21.96 -24.34
CA ALA A 140 -8.89 -21.19 -23.94
C ALA A 140 -8.75 -21.12 -22.41
N GLY A 141 -9.86 -20.94 -21.69
CA GLY A 141 -9.90 -20.91 -20.22
C GLY A 141 -9.54 -22.26 -19.58
N VAL A 142 -10.05 -23.37 -20.13
CA VAL A 142 -9.67 -24.72 -19.69
C VAL A 142 -8.18 -24.97 -19.94
N ARG A 143 -7.68 -24.59 -21.12
CA ARG A 143 -6.24 -24.70 -21.42
C ARG A 143 -5.42 -23.91 -20.40
N LEU A 144 -5.80 -22.66 -20.13
CA LEU A 144 -5.11 -21.81 -19.16
C LEU A 144 -5.09 -22.45 -17.76
N ALA A 145 -6.23 -22.93 -17.28
CA ALA A 145 -6.34 -23.59 -15.97
C ALA A 145 -5.47 -24.86 -15.86
N VAL A 146 -5.31 -25.60 -16.95
CA VAL A 146 -4.43 -26.79 -17.00
C VAL A 146 -2.96 -26.39 -17.06
N THR A 147 -2.60 -25.37 -17.84
CA THR A 147 -1.20 -24.97 -18.02
C THR A 147 -0.66 -24.08 -16.89
N GLN A 148 -1.54 -23.34 -16.22
CA GLN A 148 -1.22 -22.38 -15.17
C GLN A 148 -2.21 -22.51 -13.98
N PRO A 149 -2.23 -23.66 -13.29
CA PRO A 149 -3.18 -23.90 -12.20
C PRO A 149 -3.02 -22.93 -11.02
N GLY A 150 -1.86 -22.28 -10.89
CA GLY A 150 -1.55 -21.29 -9.86
C GLY A 150 -1.93 -19.85 -10.18
N LEU A 151 -2.36 -19.52 -11.41
CA LEU A 151 -2.55 -18.13 -11.86
C LEU A 151 -3.53 -17.33 -10.99
N TYR A 152 -4.56 -17.95 -10.41
CA TYR A 152 -5.47 -17.23 -9.51
C TYR A 152 -5.07 -17.28 -8.03
N ARG A 153 -4.12 -18.16 -7.66
CA ARG A 153 -3.73 -18.38 -6.26
C ARG A 153 -2.40 -17.73 -5.87
N GLN A 154 -1.54 -17.43 -6.84
CA GLN A 154 -0.17 -16.98 -6.61
C GLN A 154 0.10 -15.55 -7.13
N VAL A 155 -0.95 -14.77 -7.38
CA VAL A 155 -0.81 -13.47 -8.06
C VAL A 155 -0.92 -12.29 -7.10
N PHE A 156 0.09 -11.42 -7.19
CA PHE A 156 0.21 -10.15 -6.49
C PHE A 156 -0.26 -8.95 -7.30
N ARG A 157 -0.36 -9.12 -8.63
CA ARG A 157 -0.80 -8.10 -9.56
C ARG A 157 -1.96 -8.59 -10.40
N ARG A 158 -3.12 -8.03 -10.15
CA ARG A 158 -4.41 -8.37 -10.76
C ARG A 158 -4.35 -8.22 -12.28
N VAL A 159 -3.58 -7.25 -12.79
CA VAL A 159 -3.34 -7.09 -14.22
C VAL A 159 -2.68 -8.32 -14.88
N MET A 160 -1.87 -9.10 -14.14
CA MET A 160 -1.27 -10.33 -14.66
C MET A 160 -2.29 -11.44 -14.89
N VAL A 161 -3.37 -11.45 -14.12
CA VAL A 161 -4.51 -12.31 -14.44
C VAL A 161 -5.30 -11.72 -15.60
N ALA A 162 -5.55 -10.41 -15.57
CA ALA A 162 -6.35 -9.72 -16.58
C ALA A 162 -5.79 -9.83 -18.01
N ARG A 163 -4.46 -9.91 -18.19
CA ARG A 163 -3.87 -10.12 -19.53
C ARG A 163 -4.17 -11.50 -20.11
N GLU A 164 -4.40 -12.51 -19.26
CA GLU A 164 -4.68 -13.89 -19.67
C GLU A 164 -6.17 -14.17 -19.86
N ILE A 165 -7.04 -13.43 -19.17
CA ILE A 165 -8.49 -13.70 -19.23
C ILE A 165 -9.33 -12.51 -19.70
N GLY A 166 -8.79 -11.30 -19.69
CA GLY A 166 -9.52 -10.05 -19.93
C GLY A 166 -9.94 -9.33 -18.64
N VAL A 167 -9.88 -8.00 -18.65
CA VAL A 167 -10.16 -7.12 -17.51
C VAL A 167 -11.58 -7.34 -16.97
N LEU A 168 -12.59 -7.39 -17.84
CA LEU A 168 -13.98 -7.60 -17.41
C LEU A 168 -14.23 -9.01 -16.88
N ASN A 169 -13.53 -10.00 -17.44
CA ASN A 169 -13.65 -11.38 -16.99
C ASN A 169 -13.01 -11.56 -15.61
N LEU A 170 -11.92 -10.84 -15.32
CA LEU A 170 -11.35 -10.76 -13.98
C LEU A 170 -12.37 -10.21 -12.97
N HIS A 171 -12.96 -9.04 -13.26
CA HIS A 171 -13.99 -8.46 -12.38
C HIS A 171 -15.17 -9.42 -12.16
N ALA A 172 -15.60 -10.14 -13.21
CA ALA A 172 -16.64 -11.16 -13.08
C ALA A 172 -16.21 -12.37 -12.22
N ALA A 173 -14.97 -12.85 -12.39
CA ALA A 173 -14.41 -13.94 -11.60
C ALA A 173 -14.28 -13.55 -10.11
N ASP A 174 -13.87 -12.32 -9.85
CA ASP A 174 -13.75 -11.78 -8.50
C ASP A 174 -15.10 -11.59 -7.82
N ALA A 175 -16.10 -11.05 -8.53
CA ALA A 175 -17.47 -10.97 -8.03
C ALA A 175 -18.04 -12.37 -7.71
N GLY A 176 -17.77 -13.36 -8.56
CA GLY A 176 -18.14 -14.76 -8.33
C GLY A 176 -17.45 -15.34 -7.10
N THR A 177 -16.16 -15.04 -6.90
CA THR A 177 -15.37 -15.50 -5.75
C THR A 177 -15.87 -14.85 -4.45
N LEU A 178 -16.19 -13.56 -4.47
CA LEU A 178 -16.76 -12.86 -3.33
C LEU A 178 -18.12 -13.45 -2.93
N LEU A 179 -18.99 -13.73 -3.92
CA LEU A 179 -20.27 -14.37 -3.68
C LEU A 179 -20.09 -15.79 -3.13
N ALA A 180 -19.17 -16.57 -3.71
CA ALA A 180 -18.87 -17.91 -3.24
C ALA A 180 -18.32 -17.91 -1.81
N ARG A 181 -17.44 -16.98 -1.43
CA ARG A 181 -16.93 -16.83 -0.05
C ARG A 181 -18.05 -16.49 0.95
N ARG A 182 -19.03 -15.69 0.53
CA ARG A 182 -20.20 -15.37 1.38
C ARG A 182 -21.14 -16.56 1.57
N VAL A 183 -21.31 -17.40 0.55
CA VAL A 183 -22.23 -18.55 0.57
C VAL A 183 -21.58 -19.81 1.14
N PHE A 184 -20.30 -20.03 0.83
CA PHE A 184 -19.50 -21.19 1.20
C PHE A 184 -18.29 -20.72 2.00
N ARG A 185 -18.51 -20.37 3.28
CA ARG A 185 -17.39 -20.13 4.21
C ARG A 185 -16.69 -21.46 4.45
N ARG A 186 -15.45 -21.57 4.00
CA ARG A 186 -14.60 -22.72 4.29
C ARG A 186 -13.75 -22.36 5.51
N GLU A 187 -13.95 -23.06 6.61
CA GLU A 187 -13.06 -22.98 7.76
C GLU A 187 -11.65 -23.41 7.33
N LEU A 188 -10.64 -22.72 7.87
CA LEU A 188 -9.25 -23.10 7.63
C LEU A 188 -9.00 -24.43 8.31
N ASP A 189 -8.30 -25.35 7.63
CA ASP A 189 -7.96 -26.63 8.24
C ASP A 189 -6.91 -26.46 9.35
N ALA A 190 -6.95 -27.35 10.34
CA ALA A 190 -6.07 -27.29 11.50
C ALA A 190 -4.58 -27.45 11.15
N GLU A 191 -4.26 -28.14 10.06
CA GLU A 191 -2.87 -28.31 9.60
C GLU A 191 -2.30 -26.99 9.10
N THR A 192 -3.09 -26.20 8.36
CA THR A 192 -2.69 -24.87 7.91
C THR A 192 -2.47 -23.93 9.08
N VAL A 193 -3.37 -23.90 10.09
CA VAL A 193 -3.16 -23.11 11.32
C VAL A 193 -1.86 -23.51 12.03
N ALA A 194 -1.63 -24.82 12.20
CA ALA A 194 -0.43 -25.33 12.85
C ALA A 194 0.85 -24.96 12.10
N ARG A 195 0.86 -25.03 10.76
CA ARG A 195 1.98 -24.60 9.91
C ARG A 195 2.24 -23.10 9.99
N THR A 196 1.20 -22.29 10.08
CA THR A 196 1.33 -20.83 10.24
C THR A 196 1.98 -20.49 11.58
N ARG A 197 1.50 -21.10 12.67
CA ARG A 197 2.09 -20.96 14.01
C ARG A 197 3.54 -21.42 14.07
N GLU A 198 3.87 -22.57 13.47
CA GLU A 198 5.23 -23.10 13.47
C GLU A 198 6.20 -22.17 12.71
N TRP A 199 5.74 -21.50 11.65
CA TRP A 199 6.53 -20.49 10.95
C TRP A 199 6.90 -19.32 11.87
N PHE A 200 5.96 -18.82 12.68
CA PHE A 200 6.28 -17.79 13.68
C PHE A 200 7.25 -18.31 14.74
N ARG A 201 7.06 -19.53 15.28
CA ARG A 201 8.00 -20.12 16.24
C ARG A 201 9.42 -20.20 15.70
N ALA A 202 9.59 -20.72 14.50
CA ALA A 202 10.90 -20.87 13.86
C ALA A 202 11.61 -19.52 13.65
N ARG A 203 10.86 -18.42 13.52
CA ARG A 203 11.39 -17.06 13.34
C ARG A 203 11.48 -16.24 14.64
N ALA A 204 11.12 -16.81 15.78
CA ALA A 204 11.21 -16.12 17.07
C ALA A 204 12.60 -15.50 17.34
N PRO A 205 13.74 -16.15 17.01
CA PRO A 205 15.06 -15.55 17.19
C PRO A 205 15.28 -14.25 16.40
N GLN A 206 14.67 -14.08 15.21
CA GLN A 206 14.86 -12.89 14.37
C GLN A 206 14.17 -11.63 14.93
N ARG A 207 13.19 -11.83 15.82
CA ARG A 207 12.45 -10.75 16.47
C ARG A 207 12.73 -10.67 17.97
N ALA A 208 13.58 -11.54 18.51
CA ALA A 208 13.87 -11.59 19.93
C ALA A 208 14.57 -10.32 20.43
N GLY A 209 14.25 -9.92 21.65
CA GLY A 209 14.93 -8.86 22.37
C GLY A 209 16.31 -9.31 22.85
N VAL A 210 17.30 -9.32 21.96
CA VAL A 210 18.67 -9.74 22.25
C VAL A 210 19.69 -8.71 21.77
N GLY A 211 20.93 -8.84 22.26
CA GLY A 211 22.02 -7.94 21.91
C GLY A 211 22.18 -6.76 22.87
N PRO A 212 23.19 -5.91 22.65
CA PRO A 212 23.59 -4.86 23.59
C PRO A 212 22.58 -3.71 23.71
N TRP A 213 21.62 -3.61 22.79
CA TRP A 213 20.65 -2.52 22.70
C TRP A 213 19.26 -2.88 23.19
N PHE A 214 19.04 -4.14 23.61
CA PHE A 214 17.78 -4.53 24.23
C PHE A 214 17.60 -3.79 25.56
N GLY A 215 16.48 -3.09 25.71
CA GLY A 215 16.19 -2.26 26.89
C GLY A 215 16.97 -0.95 26.96
N ALA A 216 17.59 -0.50 25.85
CA ALA A 216 18.35 0.74 25.80
C ALA A 216 17.53 2.00 26.17
N ALA A 217 16.20 1.93 26.06
CA ALA A 217 15.24 2.96 26.46
C ALA A 217 14.14 2.40 27.38
N ASP A 218 14.45 1.41 28.22
CA ASP A 218 13.49 0.83 29.16
C ASP A 218 12.84 1.90 30.06
N GLY A 219 11.52 1.87 30.16
CA GLY A 219 10.72 2.86 30.91
C GLY A 219 10.59 4.26 30.27
N ALA A 220 11.20 4.50 29.10
CA ALA A 220 11.02 5.76 28.37
C ALA A 220 9.59 5.89 27.82
N ASN A 221 9.11 7.12 27.62
CA ASN A 221 7.92 7.32 26.80
C ASN A 221 8.20 6.93 25.34
N LEU A 222 7.15 6.67 24.57
CA LEU A 222 7.24 6.45 23.13
C LEU A 222 6.46 7.54 22.39
N VAL A 223 7.09 8.17 21.42
CA VAL A 223 6.44 9.02 20.41
C VAL A 223 6.77 8.48 19.03
N MET A 224 5.74 8.12 18.29
CA MET A 224 5.81 7.62 16.93
C MET A 224 5.18 8.66 16.00
N VAL A 225 5.88 9.07 14.96
CA VAL A 225 5.38 10.02 13.95
C VAL A 225 5.44 9.35 12.58
N GLN A 226 4.28 8.98 12.06
CA GLN A 226 4.12 8.59 10.67
C GLN A 226 3.98 9.86 9.84
N VAL A 227 4.87 10.02 8.86
CA VAL A 227 4.95 11.20 8.01
C VAL A 227 4.42 10.85 6.63
N GLU A 228 3.36 11.53 6.23
CA GLU A 228 2.71 11.33 4.95
C GLU A 228 3.67 11.62 3.77
N SER A 229 3.87 10.63 2.92
CA SER A 229 4.67 10.67 1.69
C SER A 229 6.17 11.00 1.87
N LEU A 230 6.77 10.78 3.06
CA LEU A 230 8.21 11.03 3.31
C LEU A 230 9.10 9.94 2.70
N GLN A 231 9.56 10.16 1.48
CA GLN A 231 10.53 9.27 0.81
C GLN A 231 11.97 9.54 1.24
N ALA A 232 12.81 8.50 1.28
CA ALA A 232 14.20 8.59 1.75
C ALA A 232 15.05 9.62 0.99
N PHE A 233 14.79 9.82 -0.31
CA PHE A 233 15.59 10.68 -1.16
C PHE A 233 15.61 12.16 -0.74
N VAL A 234 14.63 12.64 0.05
CA VAL A 234 14.61 14.04 0.48
C VAL A 234 15.63 14.34 1.58
N VAL A 235 16.11 13.30 2.26
CA VAL A 235 17.17 13.41 3.28
C VAL A 235 18.50 13.58 2.55
N GLY A 236 19.19 14.68 2.81
CA GLY A 236 20.41 15.09 2.13
C GLY A 236 20.18 15.76 0.77
N LEU A 237 18.93 15.94 0.34
CA LEU A 237 18.63 16.61 -0.93
C LEU A 237 18.88 18.11 -0.84
N GLU A 238 19.65 18.63 -1.80
CA GLU A 238 19.79 20.06 -2.05
C GLU A 238 19.14 20.43 -3.39
N ILE A 239 18.35 21.51 -3.39
CA ILE A 239 17.78 22.11 -4.60
C ILE A 239 18.17 23.59 -4.60
N GLU A 240 18.74 24.05 -5.73
CA GLU A 240 19.27 25.42 -5.87
C GLU A 240 20.23 25.83 -4.72
N GLY A 241 21.02 24.87 -4.23
CA GLY A 241 22.00 25.08 -3.16
C GLY A 241 21.39 25.24 -1.75
N ARG A 242 20.13 24.84 -1.56
CA ARG A 242 19.46 24.80 -0.26
C ARG A 242 19.02 23.39 0.09
N GLU A 243 19.28 22.98 1.32
CA GLU A 243 18.77 21.72 1.88
C GLU A 243 17.24 21.74 1.92
N VAL A 244 16.61 20.67 1.44
CA VAL A 244 15.16 20.52 1.49
C VAL A 244 14.70 20.21 2.92
N THR A 245 15.42 19.34 3.64
CA THR A 245 15.09 18.90 5.01
C THR A 245 16.26 19.11 5.99
N PRO A 246 16.65 20.36 6.29
CA PRO A 246 17.83 20.65 7.10
C PRO A 246 17.80 20.06 8.52
N PHE A 247 16.63 19.93 9.16
CA PHE A 247 16.53 19.28 10.47
C PHE A 247 16.78 17.77 10.35
N LEU A 248 16.09 17.06 9.46
CA LEU A 248 16.29 15.63 9.23
C LEU A 248 17.73 15.31 8.81
N ASN A 249 18.38 16.16 8.01
CA ASN A 249 19.78 16.02 7.61
C ASN A 249 20.71 15.97 8.83
N ARG A 250 20.54 16.90 9.78
CA ARG A 250 21.32 16.89 11.03
C ARG A 250 20.91 15.72 11.92
N TRP A 251 19.61 15.45 11.99
CA TRP A 251 19.07 14.39 12.85
C TRP A 251 19.50 12.99 12.41
N ALA A 252 19.81 12.78 11.13
CA ALA A 252 20.41 11.56 10.61
C ALA A 252 21.75 11.19 11.29
N GLU A 253 22.49 12.18 11.78
CA GLU A 253 23.73 11.97 12.53
C GLU A 253 23.48 11.74 14.04
N GLU A 254 22.35 12.21 14.55
CA GLU A 254 22.00 12.21 15.97
C GLU A 254 21.01 11.12 16.39
N ALA A 255 20.33 10.52 15.42
CA ALA A 255 19.39 9.41 15.58
C ALA A 255 19.98 8.11 15.00
N LEU A 256 19.38 6.98 15.36
CA LEU A 256 19.54 5.75 14.61
C LEU A 256 18.73 5.89 13.32
N TRP A 257 19.40 6.01 12.18
CA TRP A 257 18.76 6.25 10.90
C TRP A 257 18.88 5.04 9.97
N PHE A 258 17.74 4.51 9.50
CA PHE A 258 17.70 3.52 8.44
C PHE A 258 17.36 4.23 7.13
N SER A 259 18.31 4.24 6.20
CA SER A 259 18.19 4.91 4.89
C SER A 259 17.62 4.01 3.79
N ASN A 260 17.44 2.73 4.09
CA ASN A 260 17.02 1.69 3.16
C ASN A 260 15.80 0.96 3.75
N VAL A 261 14.67 1.66 3.78
CA VAL A 261 13.39 1.12 4.23
C VAL A 261 12.48 0.94 3.02
N THR A 262 12.11 -0.31 2.75
CA THR A 262 11.21 -0.67 1.66
C THR A 262 9.78 -0.25 2.01
N ASP A 263 9.11 0.46 1.12
CA ASP A 263 7.66 0.69 1.20
C ASP A 263 6.93 -0.66 1.05
N GLN A 264 6.16 -1.02 2.08
CA GLN A 264 5.38 -2.27 2.12
C GLN A 264 3.87 -2.02 2.01
N THR A 265 3.47 -0.80 1.65
CA THR A 265 2.07 -0.45 1.44
C THR A 265 1.57 -0.94 0.08
N GLY A 266 0.25 -0.98 -0.08
CA GLY A 266 -0.38 -1.17 -1.39
C GLY A 266 -1.58 -0.24 -1.53
N GLN A 267 -2.74 -0.81 -1.83
CA GLN A 267 -3.97 -0.04 -2.08
C GLN A 267 -4.49 0.73 -0.84
N GLY A 268 -4.04 0.38 0.37
CA GLY A 268 -4.38 1.09 1.60
C GLY A 268 -3.46 2.23 1.99
N ARG A 269 -2.31 2.42 1.29
CA ARG A 269 -1.40 3.57 1.44
C ARG A 269 -1.10 3.83 2.93
N SER A 270 -1.39 5.01 3.47
CA SER A 270 -1.13 5.37 4.88
C SER A 270 -1.71 4.36 5.87
N SER A 271 -2.87 3.77 5.58
CA SER A 271 -3.52 2.77 6.46
C SER A 271 -2.87 1.39 6.42
N ASP A 272 -2.18 1.06 5.32
CA ASP A 272 -1.35 -0.15 5.26
C ASP A 272 -0.04 0.05 6.05
N SER A 273 0.52 1.27 6.06
CA SER A 273 1.67 1.61 6.92
C SER A 273 1.29 1.56 8.41
N GLU A 274 0.08 2.01 8.77
CA GLU A 274 -0.48 1.84 10.11
C GLU A 274 -0.55 0.36 10.50
N LEU A 275 -1.10 -0.50 9.64
CA LEU A 275 -1.12 -1.95 9.90
C LEU A 275 0.31 -2.49 10.07
N ALA A 276 1.20 -2.21 9.12
CA ALA A 276 2.54 -2.76 9.13
C ALA A 276 3.35 -2.31 10.35
N THR A 277 3.28 -1.04 10.73
CA THR A 277 4.07 -0.52 11.85
C THR A 277 3.46 -0.80 13.22
N GLN A 278 2.12 -0.86 13.33
CA GLN A 278 1.46 -1.03 14.63
C GLN A 278 1.20 -2.49 14.98
N VAL A 279 0.98 -3.37 13.99
CA VAL A 279 0.71 -4.80 14.23
C VAL A 279 1.72 -5.74 13.55
N SER A 280 2.73 -5.22 12.84
CA SER A 280 3.80 -6.00 12.19
C SER A 280 3.27 -7.12 11.29
N LEU A 281 2.35 -6.77 10.40
CA LEU A 281 1.82 -7.61 9.32
C LEU A 281 1.90 -6.86 8.00
N THR A 282 2.27 -7.52 6.91
CA THR A 282 2.17 -6.92 5.57
C THR A 282 0.70 -6.87 5.12
N PRO A 283 0.26 -5.82 4.41
CA PRO A 283 -1.10 -5.74 3.91
C PRO A 283 -1.40 -6.88 2.92
N ALA A 284 -2.69 -7.17 2.75
CA ALA A 284 -3.12 -8.16 1.77
C ALA A 284 -2.97 -7.63 0.34
N ALA A 285 -2.78 -8.52 -0.64
CA ALA A 285 -2.51 -8.16 -2.04
C ALA A 285 -3.64 -7.40 -2.79
N GLY A 286 -4.73 -7.00 -2.14
CA GLY A 286 -5.81 -6.28 -2.81
C GLY A 286 -6.79 -5.61 -1.85
N GLY A 287 -7.02 -4.33 -2.05
CA GLY A 287 -7.82 -3.45 -1.21
C GLY A 287 -7.13 -3.13 0.09
N ALA A 288 -7.55 -2.03 0.71
CA ALA A 288 -6.97 -1.58 1.96
C ALA A 288 -7.36 -2.51 3.12
N ALA A 289 -6.36 -2.92 3.90
CA ALA A 289 -6.56 -3.81 5.05
C ALA A 289 -7.57 -3.23 6.06
N ALA A 290 -7.56 -1.90 6.22
CA ALA A 290 -8.38 -1.17 7.18
C ALA A 290 -9.90 -1.32 7.00
N PHE A 291 -10.40 -1.65 5.80
CA PHE A 291 -11.83 -1.96 5.58
C PHE A 291 -12.11 -3.46 5.53
N ARG A 292 -11.11 -4.25 5.17
CA ARG A 292 -11.26 -5.71 5.01
C ARG A 292 -11.25 -6.44 6.34
N PHE A 293 -10.41 -5.97 7.26
CA PHE A 293 -10.03 -6.67 8.48
C PHE A 293 -10.26 -5.80 9.73
N GLU A 294 -11.16 -4.82 9.64
CA GLU A 294 -11.48 -3.87 10.71
C GLU A 294 -11.93 -4.50 12.03
N GLY A 295 -12.40 -5.75 11.98
CA GLY A 295 -12.95 -6.49 13.11
C GLY A 295 -12.08 -7.66 13.58
N ASN A 296 -10.86 -7.79 13.05
CA ASN A 296 -9.91 -8.79 13.52
C ASN A 296 -9.39 -8.44 14.93
N ASP A 297 -8.97 -9.47 15.65
CA ASP A 297 -8.29 -9.40 16.94
C ASP A 297 -6.77 -9.36 16.71
N PHE A 298 -6.22 -8.15 16.75
CA PHE A 298 -4.82 -7.89 16.52
C PHE A 298 -4.03 -7.82 17.82
N THR A 299 -2.77 -8.25 17.78
CA THR A 299 -1.80 -7.98 18.86
C THR A 299 -0.99 -6.74 18.47
N GLY A 300 -1.44 -5.53 18.79
CA GLY A 300 -0.72 -4.31 18.42
C GLY A 300 0.35 -3.88 19.42
N ILE A 301 1.32 -3.06 18.98
CA ILE A 301 2.33 -2.45 19.87
C ILE A 301 1.68 -1.68 21.02
N ALA A 302 0.55 -0.99 20.76
CA ALA A 302 -0.19 -0.24 21.76
C ALA A 302 -0.80 -1.16 22.84
N GLU A 303 -1.32 -2.33 22.47
CA GLU A 303 -1.82 -3.34 23.42
C GLU A 303 -0.67 -3.91 24.26
N VAL A 304 0.43 -4.29 23.61
CA VAL A 304 1.63 -4.85 24.26
C VAL A 304 2.18 -3.88 25.31
N LEU A 305 2.29 -2.59 24.97
CA LEU A 305 2.74 -1.55 25.90
C LEU A 305 1.69 -1.24 26.98
N GLY A 306 0.40 -1.35 26.67
CA GLY A 306 -0.68 -1.25 27.65
C GLY A 306 -0.54 -2.30 28.77
N GLY A 307 -0.18 -3.53 28.42
CA GLY A 307 0.17 -4.59 29.38
C GLY A 307 1.39 -4.29 30.25
N ARG A 308 2.20 -3.27 29.89
CA ARG A 308 3.35 -2.76 30.65
C ARG A 308 3.06 -1.42 31.35
N GLY A 309 1.80 -0.99 31.39
CA GLY A 309 1.38 0.22 32.10
C GLY A 309 1.47 1.51 31.29
N TYR A 310 1.69 1.45 29.97
CA TYR A 310 1.67 2.63 29.12
C TYR A 310 0.23 3.05 28.82
N HIS A 311 -0.06 4.34 28.88
CA HIS A 311 -1.28 4.87 28.25
C HIS A 311 -1.01 5.15 26.76
N SER A 312 -1.74 4.48 25.88
CA SER A 312 -1.57 4.59 24.43
C SER A 312 -2.56 5.56 23.79
N VAL A 313 -2.06 6.54 23.03
CA VAL A 313 -2.86 7.51 22.28
C VAL A 313 -2.49 7.46 20.80
N SER A 314 -3.51 7.45 19.94
CA SER A 314 -3.36 7.68 18.51
C SER A 314 -3.96 9.04 18.15
N ALA A 315 -3.35 9.78 17.24
CA ALA A 315 -3.75 11.14 16.89
C ALA A 315 -3.61 11.39 15.40
N VAL A 316 -4.71 11.75 14.74
CA VAL A 316 -4.77 12.06 13.32
C VAL A 316 -5.59 13.34 13.14
N PRO A 317 -5.05 14.42 12.55
CA PRO A 317 -5.75 15.70 12.40
C PRO A 317 -6.80 15.69 11.26
N TYR A 318 -7.51 14.58 11.10
CA TYR A 318 -8.52 14.36 10.06
C TYR A 318 -9.71 13.57 10.61
N ASP A 319 -10.79 13.46 9.82
CA ASP A 319 -11.95 12.66 10.22
C ASP A 319 -11.58 11.17 10.32
N GLY A 320 -11.72 10.60 11.51
CA GLY A 320 -11.43 9.18 11.79
C GLY A 320 -12.31 8.18 11.05
N ALA A 321 -13.38 8.60 10.35
CA ALA A 321 -14.06 7.71 9.40
C ALA A 321 -13.21 7.45 8.14
N PHE A 322 -12.28 8.34 7.79
CA PHE A 322 -11.34 8.14 6.70
C PHE A 322 -10.39 6.99 7.03
N TRP A 323 -10.15 6.10 6.06
CA TRP A 323 -9.47 4.81 6.30
C TRP A 323 -10.02 3.99 7.48
N ASN A 324 -11.28 4.22 7.89
CA ASN A 324 -11.94 3.44 8.95
C ASN A 324 -11.22 3.45 10.31
N ARG A 325 -10.47 4.52 10.60
CA ARG A 325 -9.62 4.62 11.81
C ARG A 325 -10.38 4.55 13.12
N ARG A 326 -11.66 4.96 13.14
CA ARG A 326 -12.56 4.77 14.31
C ARG A 326 -12.77 3.30 14.68
N ARG A 327 -12.52 2.36 13.77
CA ARG A 327 -12.55 0.91 14.04
C ARG A 327 -11.15 0.34 14.24
N THR A 328 -10.22 0.70 13.35
CA THR A 328 -8.89 0.06 13.34
C THR A 328 -8.00 0.50 14.48
N HIS A 329 -8.01 1.78 14.91
CA HIS A 329 -7.13 2.21 16.01
C HIS A 329 -7.46 1.50 17.33
N PRO A 330 -8.74 1.38 17.76
CA PRO A 330 -9.07 0.52 18.88
C PRO A 330 -8.67 -0.95 18.67
N ALA A 331 -8.85 -1.48 17.45
CA ALA A 331 -8.48 -2.87 17.14
C ALA A 331 -6.96 -3.11 17.21
N TYR A 332 -6.13 -2.09 16.97
CA TYR A 332 -4.67 -2.13 17.15
C TYR A 332 -4.23 -1.91 18.61
N GLY A 333 -5.17 -1.76 19.55
CA GLY A 333 -4.89 -1.65 20.97
C GLY A 333 -4.66 -0.24 21.51
N PHE A 334 -4.98 0.82 20.75
CA PHE A 334 -4.91 2.19 21.27
C PHE A 334 -6.00 2.45 22.32
N SER A 335 -5.60 2.98 23.48
CA SER A 335 -6.52 3.32 24.57
C SER A 335 -7.38 4.54 24.23
N THR A 336 -6.77 5.51 23.54
CA THR A 336 -7.42 6.76 23.13
C THR A 336 -7.11 7.04 21.65
N SER A 337 -8.12 7.48 20.89
CA SER A 337 -7.95 7.94 19.50
C SER A 337 -8.49 9.35 19.34
N LEU A 338 -7.63 10.24 18.86
CA LEU A 338 -7.90 11.65 18.65
C LEU A 338 -8.01 11.91 17.15
N PHE A 339 -9.13 12.51 16.74
CA PHE A 339 -9.42 12.87 15.35
C PHE A 339 -9.66 14.37 15.24
N ALA A 340 -10.04 14.87 14.06
CA ALA A 340 -10.20 16.30 13.79
C ALA A 340 -11.02 17.07 14.85
N ASP A 341 -12.03 16.45 15.47
CA ASP A 341 -12.89 17.05 16.50
C ASP A 341 -12.18 17.32 17.85
N GLU A 342 -11.02 16.71 18.07
CA GLU A 342 -10.20 16.85 19.28
C GLU A 342 -9.13 17.95 19.19
N PHE A 343 -9.02 18.62 18.02
CA PHE A 343 -8.03 19.66 17.79
C PHE A 343 -8.67 21.04 17.73
N SER A 344 -7.96 22.03 18.27
CA SER A 344 -8.32 23.43 18.12
C SER A 344 -8.09 23.90 16.69
N ALA A 345 -8.84 24.91 16.27
CA ALA A 345 -8.64 25.55 14.98
C ALA A 345 -7.20 26.07 14.82
N GLY A 346 -6.67 25.90 13.62
CA GLY A 346 -5.35 26.38 13.19
C GLY A 346 -5.36 26.67 11.70
N GLU A 347 -4.18 26.89 11.13
CA GLU A 347 -4.02 27.00 9.68
C GLU A 347 -4.32 25.64 9.02
N ASN A 348 -5.05 25.66 7.91
CA ASN A 348 -5.26 24.47 7.11
C ASN A 348 -4.28 24.46 5.94
N VAL A 349 -3.50 23.38 5.83
CA VAL A 349 -2.59 23.12 4.71
C VAL A 349 -2.98 21.76 4.11
N GLY A 350 -3.22 21.72 2.80
CA GLY A 350 -3.72 20.51 2.16
C GLY A 350 -5.14 20.14 2.62
N TRP A 351 -5.28 18.97 3.25
CA TRP A 351 -6.59 18.39 3.57
C TRP A 351 -7.15 18.77 4.94
N GLY A 352 -6.36 19.37 5.83
CA GLY A 352 -6.79 19.68 7.19
C GLY A 352 -5.80 20.53 7.96
N LEU A 353 -5.80 20.38 9.28
CA LEU A 353 -4.94 21.14 10.19
C LEU A 353 -3.47 20.93 9.81
N SER A 354 -2.71 22.03 9.77
CA SER A 354 -1.29 22.01 9.41
C SER A 354 -0.47 21.14 10.36
N ASP A 355 0.62 20.57 9.87
CA ASP A 355 1.49 19.67 10.64
C ASP A 355 2.15 20.43 11.79
N ARG A 356 2.45 21.72 11.58
CA ARG A 356 2.97 22.61 12.62
C ARG A 356 1.97 22.78 13.77
N ASP A 357 0.72 23.11 13.46
CA ASP A 357 -0.30 23.31 14.50
C ASP A 357 -0.70 21.98 15.17
N PHE A 358 -0.78 20.90 14.40
CA PHE A 358 -1.04 19.56 14.91
C PHE A 358 0.06 19.12 15.90
N LEU A 359 1.33 19.16 15.49
CA LEU A 359 2.45 18.76 16.34
C LEU A 359 2.60 19.68 17.55
N THR A 360 2.39 20.99 17.41
CA THR A 360 2.39 21.94 18.54
C THR A 360 1.31 21.59 19.57
N GLN A 361 0.09 21.29 19.12
CA GLN A 361 -1.00 20.88 20.02
C GLN A 361 -0.70 19.54 20.70
N MET A 362 -0.11 18.59 19.97
CA MET A 362 0.30 17.30 20.53
C MET A 362 1.44 17.44 21.54
N ALA A 363 2.46 18.26 21.29
CA ALA A 363 3.54 18.49 22.24
C ALA A 363 3.01 18.99 23.60
N ARG A 364 2.04 19.91 23.60
CA ARG A 364 1.38 20.39 24.82
C ARG A 364 0.60 19.29 25.54
N ARG A 365 -0.13 18.46 24.79
CA ARG A 365 -0.92 17.35 25.35
C ARG A 365 0.00 16.33 26.01
N LEU A 366 1.07 15.92 25.33
CA LEU A 366 2.09 14.99 25.82
C LEU A 366 2.77 15.50 27.10
N GLY A 367 3.03 16.81 27.21
CA GLY A 367 3.55 17.45 28.43
C GLY A 367 2.71 17.23 29.69
N SER A 368 1.41 17.01 29.51
CA SER A 368 0.44 16.81 30.60
C SER A 368 0.07 15.35 30.87
N MET A 369 0.57 14.41 30.05
CA MET A 369 0.23 13.00 30.18
C MET A 369 0.99 12.33 31.33
N GLU A 370 0.33 11.38 31.99
CA GLU A 370 0.98 10.48 32.93
C GLU A 370 1.99 9.59 32.19
N ARG A 371 3.18 9.42 32.79
CA ARG A 371 4.28 8.63 32.24
C ARG A 371 4.29 7.23 32.86
N PRO A 372 4.64 6.17 32.12
CA PRO A 372 5.00 6.21 30.71
C PRO A 372 3.76 6.27 29.78
N PHE A 373 3.92 6.92 28.63
CA PHE A 373 2.90 6.95 27.58
C PHE A 373 3.47 6.48 26.23
N ALA A 374 2.59 6.06 25.33
CA ALA A 374 2.90 5.79 23.94
C ALA A 374 1.98 6.61 23.03
N ALA A 375 2.54 7.45 22.18
CA ALA A 375 1.78 8.30 21.26
C ALA A 375 2.11 7.93 19.81
N TYR A 376 1.08 7.74 18.99
CA TYR A 376 1.17 7.59 17.55
C TYR A 376 0.53 8.80 16.88
N LEU A 377 1.31 9.53 16.08
CA LEU A 377 0.93 10.78 15.42
C LEU A 377 1.04 10.57 13.91
N LEU A 378 -0.02 10.89 13.16
CA LEU A 378 -0.04 10.78 11.69
C LEU A 378 -0.23 12.18 11.10
N THR A 379 0.74 12.64 10.29
CA THR A 379 0.68 13.98 9.66
C THR A 379 -0.24 14.05 8.44
N LEU A 380 -0.54 15.23 7.93
CA LEU A 380 -1.56 15.39 6.85
C LEU A 380 -1.24 16.46 5.82
N SER A 381 -0.44 17.47 6.16
CA SER A 381 -0.24 18.65 5.29
C SER A 381 0.34 18.27 3.93
N LEU A 382 1.08 17.17 3.92
CA LEU A 382 1.60 16.50 2.74
C LEU A 382 0.50 15.62 2.19
N HIS A 383 0.10 15.77 0.93
CA HIS A 383 -0.75 14.78 0.27
C HIS A 383 -0.79 15.01 -1.24
N HIS A 384 -0.82 13.92 -2.03
CA HIS A 384 -1.10 13.98 -3.47
C HIS A 384 -2.46 14.68 -3.73
N PRO A 385 -2.61 15.53 -4.78
CA PRO A 385 -1.68 15.77 -5.89
C PRO A 385 -0.63 16.88 -5.64
N PHE A 386 -0.40 17.30 -4.39
CA PHE A 386 0.48 18.43 -4.04
C PHE A 386 0.12 19.72 -4.81
N GLU A 387 -1.18 19.96 -5.00
CA GLU A 387 -1.68 21.19 -5.61
C GLU A 387 -1.92 22.25 -4.53
N GLY A 388 -1.55 23.51 -4.82
CA GLY A 388 -1.98 24.65 -4.02
C GLY A 388 -1.32 24.78 -2.64
N PHE A 389 -0.04 24.39 -2.50
CA PHE A 389 0.72 24.70 -1.28
C PHE A 389 0.79 26.23 -1.08
N PRO A 390 0.44 26.78 0.11
CA PRO A 390 0.25 28.21 0.28
C PRO A 390 1.49 29.04 -0.04
N GLU A 391 1.34 30.07 -0.88
CA GLU A 391 2.46 30.91 -1.34
C GLU A 391 3.25 31.55 -0.19
N HIS A 392 2.57 31.92 0.91
CA HIS A 392 3.23 32.53 2.07
C HIS A 392 4.04 31.55 2.91
N LEU A 393 3.90 30.23 2.68
CA LEU A 393 4.70 29.18 3.31
C LEU A 393 5.82 28.66 2.40
N GLN A 394 5.92 29.16 1.16
CA GLN A 394 6.96 28.74 0.22
C GLN A 394 8.30 29.41 0.57
N GLU A 395 9.18 28.69 1.28
CA GLU A 395 10.47 29.22 1.76
C GLU A 395 11.71 28.74 0.96
N LEU A 396 11.54 27.75 0.09
CA LEU A 396 12.59 27.22 -0.78
C LEU A 396 12.62 27.93 -2.14
N ASP A 397 13.80 28.04 -2.73
CA ASP A 397 13.90 28.26 -4.18
C ASP A 397 13.92 26.89 -4.85
N VAL A 398 12.82 26.53 -5.50
CA VAL A 398 12.68 25.24 -6.19
C VAL A 398 13.02 25.33 -7.68
N GLY A 399 13.51 26.50 -8.14
CA GLY A 399 13.99 26.74 -9.50
C GLY A 399 12.97 26.35 -10.56
N ARG A 400 13.36 25.42 -11.45
CA ARG A 400 12.49 24.95 -12.54
C ARG A 400 11.21 24.25 -12.08
N TRP A 401 11.14 23.85 -10.82
CA TRP A 401 9.98 23.15 -10.24
C TRP A 401 8.95 24.12 -9.66
N GLN A 402 9.17 25.43 -9.75
CA GLN A 402 8.21 26.43 -9.30
C GLN A 402 6.85 26.20 -9.93
N SER A 403 5.79 26.27 -9.12
CA SER A 403 4.41 26.06 -9.54
C SER A 403 4.14 24.67 -10.17
N THR A 404 4.94 23.66 -9.81
CA THR A 404 4.71 22.25 -10.17
C THR A 404 4.34 21.42 -8.92
N PRO A 405 3.63 20.30 -9.07
CA PRO A 405 3.38 19.36 -7.97
C PRO A 405 4.65 18.92 -7.24
N PHE A 406 5.73 18.65 -7.99
CA PHE A 406 7.01 18.26 -7.40
C PHE A 406 7.63 19.40 -6.58
N GLY A 407 7.59 20.65 -7.06
CA GLY A 407 8.06 21.80 -6.29
C GLY A 407 7.24 22.04 -5.01
N ASN A 408 5.91 21.91 -5.11
CA ASN A 408 5.04 22.01 -3.93
C ASN A 408 5.31 20.90 -2.91
N PHE A 409 5.63 19.68 -3.36
CA PHE A 409 6.07 18.60 -2.48
C PHE A 409 7.36 18.96 -1.74
N LEU A 410 8.37 19.53 -2.42
CA LEU A 410 9.60 19.98 -1.77
C LEU A 410 9.33 21.06 -0.71
N HIS A 411 8.47 22.04 -1.01
CA HIS A 411 8.03 23.03 -0.02
C HIS A 411 7.34 22.40 1.18
N THR A 412 6.50 21.40 0.94
CA THR A 412 5.79 20.70 1.99
C THR A 412 6.75 19.90 2.88
N MET A 413 7.75 19.24 2.28
CA MET A 413 8.81 18.54 3.03
C MET A 413 9.62 19.50 3.90
N HIS A 414 9.96 20.68 3.36
CA HIS A 414 10.63 21.72 4.15
C HIS A 414 9.77 22.23 5.30
N TYR A 415 8.47 22.42 5.06
CA TYR A 415 7.53 22.86 6.09
C TYR A 415 7.37 21.82 7.20
N PHE A 416 7.24 20.54 6.84
CA PHE A 416 7.21 19.45 7.81
C PHE A 416 8.51 19.34 8.60
N ASP A 417 9.67 19.46 7.94
CA ASP A 417 10.99 19.44 8.58
C ASP A 417 11.11 20.51 9.68
N GLN A 418 10.64 21.74 9.40
CA GLN A 418 10.56 22.80 10.39
C GLN A 418 9.58 22.48 11.54
N ALA A 419 8.39 21.95 11.20
CA ALA A 419 7.38 21.59 12.20
C ALA A 419 7.88 20.47 13.15
N LEU A 420 8.62 19.50 12.62
CA LEU A 420 9.24 18.43 13.39
C LEU A 420 10.36 18.98 14.29
N ALA A 421 11.19 19.90 13.77
CA ALA A 421 12.21 20.57 14.58
C ALA A 421 11.61 21.33 15.75
N GLU A 422 10.52 22.08 15.51
CA GLU A 422 9.77 22.80 16.54
C GLU A 422 9.16 21.85 17.58
N PHE A 423 8.59 20.72 17.12
CA PHE A 423 8.02 19.68 17.97
C PHE A 423 9.05 19.06 18.91
N VAL A 424 10.20 18.64 18.39
CA VAL A 424 11.29 18.07 19.20
C VAL A 424 11.79 19.10 20.21
N ALA A 425 11.98 20.36 19.79
CA ALA A 425 12.37 21.44 20.70
C ALA A 425 11.30 21.73 21.78
N ASP A 426 10.02 21.56 21.49
CA ASP A 426 8.95 21.66 22.48
C ASP A 426 8.99 20.51 23.49
N LEU A 427 9.31 19.28 23.08
CA LEU A 427 9.52 18.16 24.00
C LEU A 427 10.74 18.39 24.90
N GLU A 428 11.82 18.96 24.37
CA GLU A 428 12.99 19.36 25.16
C GLU A 428 12.65 20.44 26.19
N ARG A 429 11.96 21.51 25.78
CA ARG A 429 11.50 22.60 26.68
C ARG A 429 10.63 22.10 27.83
N GLN A 430 9.88 21.02 27.59
CA GLN A 430 9.00 20.39 28.58
C GLN A 430 9.70 19.31 29.42
N GLY A 431 11.01 19.08 29.22
CA GLY A 431 11.77 18.04 29.94
C GLY A 431 11.28 16.62 29.63
N LEU A 432 10.81 16.39 28.39
CA LEU A 432 10.39 15.08 27.91
C LEU A 432 11.48 14.39 27.08
N ALA A 433 12.31 15.13 26.36
CA ALA A 433 13.26 14.58 25.40
C ALA A 433 14.23 13.53 26.01
N ASP A 434 14.76 13.79 27.20
CA ASP A 434 15.73 12.91 27.87
C ASP A 434 15.16 11.55 28.32
N ASN A 435 13.83 11.37 28.26
CA ASN A 435 13.15 10.12 28.63
C ASN A 435 12.05 9.77 27.63
N THR A 436 12.27 10.07 26.35
CA THR A 436 11.33 9.73 25.28
C THR A 436 12.07 9.14 24.10
N LEU A 437 11.70 7.91 23.73
CA LEU A 437 12.06 7.31 22.46
C LEU A 437 11.19 7.93 21.36
N ILE A 438 11.79 8.54 20.33
CA ILE A 438 11.06 9.14 19.21
C ILE A 438 11.38 8.36 17.94
N ALA A 439 10.35 7.76 17.33
CA ALA A 439 10.45 7.08 16.04
C ALA A 439 9.69 7.89 14.97
N VAL A 440 10.33 8.19 13.84
CA VAL A 440 9.74 8.95 12.73
C VAL A 440 9.98 8.19 11.43
N TRP A 441 8.94 7.96 10.64
CA TRP A 441 9.08 7.26 9.35
C TRP A 441 8.13 7.80 8.29
N GLY A 442 8.49 7.57 7.02
CA GLY A 442 7.58 7.78 5.89
C GLY A 442 6.64 6.61 5.67
N ASP A 443 5.38 6.88 5.38
CA ASP A 443 4.40 5.83 5.16
C ASP A 443 4.46 5.18 3.78
N HIS A 444 4.54 5.97 2.71
CA HIS A 444 4.63 5.46 1.34
C HIS A 444 5.24 6.49 0.36
N ASP A 445 5.32 6.12 -0.92
CA ASP A 445 5.73 7.01 -2.00
C ASP A 445 4.75 8.17 -2.25
N ALA A 446 5.24 9.28 -2.82
CA ALA A 446 4.44 10.47 -3.09
C ALA A 446 3.47 10.34 -4.30
N GLY A 447 3.54 9.26 -5.09
CA GLY A 447 2.65 9.01 -6.22
C GLY A 447 3.00 9.80 -7.48
N PHE A 448 4.27 10.22 -7.65
CA PHE A 448 4.70 10.96 -8.84
C PHE A 448 4.78 10.07 -10.08
N GLU A 449 4.37 10.63 -11.23
CA GLU A 449 4.63 9.99 -12.53
C GLU A 449 6.14 9.80 -12.73
N TRP A 450 6.55 8.58 -13.07
CA TRP A 450 7.95 8.29 -13.31
C TRP A 450 8.42 8.90 -14.63
N ARG A 451 9.21 9.97 -14.53
CA ARG A 451 9.77 10.72 -15.66
C ARG A 451 11.29 10.85 -15.54
N PRO A 452 12.02 11.00 -16.67
CA PRO A 452 13.47 11.15 -16.64
C PRO A 452 13.96 12.29 -15.73
N GLU A 453 13.22 13.40 -15.68
CA GLU A 453 13.58 14.55 -14.86
C GLU A 453 13.41 14.29 -13.36
N ILE A 454 12.42 13.48 -12.98
CA ILE A 454 12.18 13.03 -11.60
C ILE A 454 13.24 12.02 -11.21
N ALA A 455 13.46 10.98 -12.04
CA ALA A 455 14.50 9.98 -11.81
C ALA A 455 15.88 10.62 -11.59
N SER A 456 16.21 11.63 -12.40
CA SER A 456 17.47 12.37 -12.26
C SER A 456 17.61 13.13 -10.95
N VAL A 457 16.54 13.74 -10.42
CA VAL A 457 16.60 14.45 -9.12
C VAL A 457 16.75 13.47 -7.97
N LEU A 458 16.09 12.33 -8.07
CA LEU A 458 16.13 11.25 -7.08
C LEU A 458 17.44 10.43 -7.12
N GLY A 459 18.36 10.73 -8.03
CA GLY A 459 19.60 9.96 -8.21
C GLY A 459 19.38 8.54 -8.73
N ALA A 460 18.23 8.27 -9.34
CA ALA A 460 17.79 6.95 -9.77
C ALA A 460 17.90 6.77 -11.29
N THR A 461 17.93 5.52 -11.75
CA THR A 461 17.87 5.20 -13.18
C THR A 461 16.43 5.28 -13.70
N PHE A 462 16.24 5.78 -14.92
CA PHE A 462 14.92 5.81 -15.55
C PHE A 462 14.54 4.43 -16.15
N ASP A 463 14.33 3.46 -15.26
CA ASP A 463 13.91 2.09 -15.58
C ASP A 463 13.09 1.51 -14.40
N PRO A 464 12.52 0.29 -14.52
CA PRO A 464 11.72 -0.32 -13.44
C PRO A 464 12.47 -0.57 -12.13
N ALA A 465 13.78 -0.80 -12.16
CA ALA A 465 14.57 -1.01 -10.95
C ALA A 465 14.79 0.33 -10.22
N GLY A 466 15.15 1.37 -10.97
CA GLY A 466 15.28 2.72 -10.41
C GLY A 466 13.96 3.29 -9.90
N TRP A 467 12.84 2.98 -10.56
CA TRP A 467 11.50 3.32 -10.04
C TRP A 467 11.21 2.61 -8.71
N TYR A 468 11.45 1.30 -8.62
CA TYR A 468 11.17 0.54 -7.40
C TYR A 468 12.02 1.02 -6.21
N LEU A 469 13.32 1.23 -6.42
CA LEU A 469 14.22 1.70 -5.37
C LEU A 469 13.92 3.14 -4.95
N SER A 470 13.33 3.96 -5.82
CA SER A 470 12.97 5.33 -5.45
C SER A 470 11.77 5.41 -4.49
N GLN A 471 11.00 4.33 -4.35
CA GLN A 471 9.86 4.25 -3.43
C GLN A 471 10.30 4.11 -1.95
N GLU A 472 11.59 3.97 -1.67
CA GLU A 472 12.10 3.82 -0.31
C GLU A 472 11.71 5.02 0.57
N VAL A 473 11.37 4.72 1.81
CA VAL A 473 11.01 5.68 2.86
C VAL A 473 12.14 5.77 3.89
N ALA A 474 12.14 6.82 4.71
CA ALA A 474 13.11 6.95 5.80
C ALA A 474 12.54 6.41 7.13
N LEU A 475 13.41 5.92 8.02
CA LEU A 475 13.11 5.65 9.42
C LEU A 475 14.20 6.23 10.32
N PHE A 476 13.81 7.10 11.24
CA PHE A 476 14.66 7.68 12.28
C PHE A 476 14.17 7.19 13.64
N ILE A 477 15.11 6.80 14.52
CA ILE A 477 14.82 6.46 15.90
C ILE A 477 15.80 7.21 16.80
N SER A 478 15.32 8.24 17.48
CA SER A 478 16.08 8.94 18.53
C SER A 478 15.96 8.18 19.83
N VAL A 479 17.08 7.63 20.31
CA VAL A 479 17.18 6.85 21.55
C VAL A 479 17.79 7.72 22.65
N PRO A 480 17.07 7.98 23.76
CA PRO A 480 17.55 8.84 24.83
C PRO A 480 18.78 8.25 25.51
N GLY A 481 19.86 9.03 25.63
CA GLY A 481 21.04 8.67 26.41
C GLY A 481 21.97 7.61 25.82
N VAL A 482 21.79 7.21 24.54
CA VAL A 482 22.57 6.13 23.90
C VAL A 482 23.24 6.61 22.60
N PRO A 483 24.33 7.40 22.67
CA PRO A 483 25.00 7.96 21.49
C PRO A 483 25.61 6.89 20.58
N GLU A 484 25.92 5.69 21.09
CA GLU A 484 26.50 4.59 20.32
C GLU A 484 25.52 3.99 19.29
N LEU A 485 24.22 4.23 19.46
CA LEU A 485 23.20 3.79 18.50
C LEU A 485 23.03 4.74 17.31
N ARG A 486 23.66 5.92 17.34
CA ARG A 486 23.47 6.95 16.32
C ARG A 486 24.06 6.57 14.97
N GLY A 487 23.65 7.32 13.95
CA GLY A 487 24.15 7.24 12.58
C GLY A 487 23.38 6.26 11.71
N GLU A 488 23.79 6.25 10.44
CA GLU A 488 23.13 5.49 9.38
C GLU A 488 23.28 3.97 9.53
N ARG A 489 22.24 3.25 9.12
CA ARG A 489 22.19 1.80 8.92
C ARG A 489 21.69 1.52 7.52
N LEU A 490 22.55 0.90 6.71
CA LEU A 490 22.27 0.55 5.31
C LEU A 490 21.51 -0.78 5.14
N MET A 491 21.30 -1.52 6.23
CA MET A 491 20.61 -2.80 6.16
C MET A 491 19.17 -2.63 5.67
N PRO A 492 18.67 -3.51 4.78
CA PRO A 492 17.28 -3.46 4.35
C PRO A 492 16.32 -3.66 5.53
N ALA A 493 15.39 -2.73 5.67
CA ALA A 493 14.29 -2.76 6.62
C ALA A 493 12.95 -2.54 5.89
N GLY A 494 11.84 -2.82 6.57
CA GLY A 494 10.50 -2.46 6.11
C GLY A 494 9.65 -1.93 7.26
N HIS A 495 8.45 -1.40 6.96
CA HIS A 495 7.48 -0.94 7.97
C HIS A 495 7.20 -1.98 9.07
N VAL A 496 7.12 -3.27 8.70
CA VAL A 496 6.85 -4.35 9.67
C VAL A 496 7.93 -4.49 10.74
N ASP A 497 9.15 -4.02 10.47
CA ASP A 497 10.27 -4.10 11.40
C ASP A 497 10.20 -3.02 12.51
N VAL A 498 9.31 -2.01 12.40
CA VAL A 498 9.20 -0.90 13.36
C VAL A 498 8.75 -1.39 14.75
N ALA A 499 7.62 -2.08 14.85
CA ALA A 499 7.10 -2.58 16.14
C ALA A 499 8.11 -3.45 16.93
N PRO A 500 8.67 -4.53 16.36
CA PRO A 500 9.63 -5.36 17.11
C PRO A 500 10.89 -4.59 17.50
N THR A 501 11.38 -3.67 16.66
CA THR A 501 12.56 -2.85 16.97
C THR A 501 12.30 -1.88 18.12
N VAL A 502 11.18 -1.17 18.09
CA VAL A 502 10.78 -0.22 19.14
C VAL A 502 10.50 -0.93 20.47
N LEU A 503 9.81 -2.06 20.44
CA LEU A 503 9.57 -2.88 21.64
C LEU A 503 10.88 -3.36 22.26
N ALA A 504 11.85 -3.81 21.45
CA ALA A 504 13.14 -4.22 21.94
C ALA A 504 13.92 -3.08 22.61
N LEU A 505 13.88 -1.85 22.07
CA LEU A 505 14.47 -0.66 22.72
C LEU A 505 13.83 -0.39 24.09
N LEU A 506 12.51 -0.54 24.18
CA LEU A 506 11.73 -0.35 25.41
C LEU A 506 11.82 -1.55 26.38
N GLY A 507 12.67 -2.55 26.12
CA GLY A 507 12.87 -3.69 27.04
C GLY A 507 11.74 -4.73 26.99
N VAL A 508 10.93 -4.73 25.93
CA VAL A 508 9.88 -5.73 25.70
C VAL A 508 10.36 -6.72 24.64
N ASP A 509 10.48 -8.00 25.01
CA ASP A 509 10.85 -9.06 24.06
C ASP A 509 9.72 -9.30 23.04
N PRO A 510 9.94 -9.06 21.74
CA PRO A 510 8.94 -9.30 20.70
C PRO A 510 8.79 -10.77 20.26
N ALA A 511 9.66 -11.68 20.70
CA ALA A 511 9.62 -13.10 20.32
C ALA A 511 8.25 -13.80 20.47
N PRO A 512 7.46 -13.53 21.53
CA PRO A 512 6.17 -14.18 21.73
C PRO A 512 5.03 -13.66 20.83
N TYR A 513 5.21 -12.57 20.09
CA TYR A 513 4.15 -12.00 19.27
C TYR A 513 4.21 -12.51 17.83
N ALA A 514 3.04 -12.70 17.21
CA ALA A 514 2.89 -13.08 15.81
C ALA A 514 3.18 -11.90 14.86
N PHE A 515 4.42 -11.40 14.94
CA PHE A 515 4.97 -10.33 14.11
C PHE A 515 5.80 -10.95 12.98
N VAL A 516 5.54 -10.52 11.74
CA VAL A 516 6.33 -10.96 10.58
C VAL A 516 7.64 -10.20 10.46
N GLY A 517 7.70 -8.99 11.04
CA GLY A 517 8.90 -8.17 11.10
C GLY A 517 9.95 -8.68 12.08
N ARG A 518 11.12 -8.05 12.00
CA ARG A 518 12.35 -8.43 12.69
C ARG A 518 12.80 -7.31 13.63
N ASN A 519 13.48 -7.68 14.70
CA ASN A 519 14.16 -6.70 15.55
C ASN A 519 15.48 -6.30 14.90
N LEU A 520 15.57 -5.06 14.42
CA LEU A 520 16.73 -4.55 13.67
C LEU A 520 17.99 -4.35 14.54
N LEU A 521 17.90 -4.47 15.87
CA LEU A 521 19.00 -4.18 16.80
C LEU A 521 19.80 -5.41 17.25
N GLY A 522 19.29 -6.61 16.97
CA GLY A 522 19.91 -7.87 17.34
C GLY A 522 20.56 -8.55 16.14
N GLU A 523 20.18 -9.81 15.91
CA GLU A 523 20.57 -10.59 14.74
C GLU A 523 19.34 -10.82 13.84
N PRO A 524 18.84 -9.80 13.11
CA PRO A 524 17.62 -9.92 12.29
C PRO A 524 17.76 -10.88 11.11
N GLY A 525 18.97 -11.36 10.83
CA GLY A 525 19.29 -12.19 9.66
C GLY A 525 19.36 -11.39 8.36
N ASP A 526 19.65 -12.09 7.26
CA ASP A 526 19.84 -11.55 5.91
C ASP A 526 18.69 -11.90 4.95
N GLY A 527 17.54 -12.29 5.51
CA GLY A 527 16.33 -12.62 4.76
C GLY A 527 15.78 -11.43 3.97
N PRO A 528 14.96 -11.69 2.94
CA PRO A 528 14.41 -10.66 2.08
C PRO A 528 13.36 -9.82 2.80
N VAL A 529 13.41 -8.51 2.55
CA VAL A 529 12.34 -7.57 2.87
C VAL A 529 11.39 -7.50 1.68
N VAL A 530 10.15 -7.89 1.91
CA VAL A 530 9.07 -7.83 0.93
C VAL A 530 8.64 -6.38 0.75
N GLY A 531 8.47 -5.93 -0.49
CA GLY A 531 7.83 -4.67 -0.84
C GLY A 531 6.59 -4.89 -1.71
N GLU A 532 6.15 -3.83 -2.37
CA GLU A 532 4.93 -3.85 -3.16
C GLU A 532 4.98 -4.87 -4.33
N TYR A 533 3.81 -5.43 -4.68
CA TYR A 533 3.60 -6.33 -5.82
C TYR A 533 4.44 -7.62 -5.82
N GLY A 534 4.89 -8.09 -4.65
CA GLY A 534 5.73 -9.29 -4.53
C GLY A 534 7.20 -9.05 -4.90
N CYS A 535 7.58 -7.80 -5.19
CA CYS A 535 8.98 -7.43 -5.24
C CYS A 535 9.61 -7.56 -3.85
N TRP A 536 10.91 -7.82 -3.80
CA TRP A 536 11.62 -7.89 -2.54
C TRP A 536 13.08 -7.53 -2.74
N ARG A 537 13.74 -7.13 -1.65
CA ARG A 537 15.18 -6.90 -1.63
C ARG A 537 15.83 -7.49 -0.39
N ASP A 538 17.10 -7.83 -0.51
CA ASP A 538 17.98 -8.04 0.63
C ASP A 538 19.25 -7.17 0.46
N ALA A 539 20.28 -7.43 1.27
CA ALA A 539 21.50 -6.62 1.25
C ALA A 539 22.29 -6.69 -0.08
N ARG A 540 22.01 -7.68 -0.94
CA ARG A 540 22.73 -7.95 -2.19
C ARG A 540 21.83 -8.01 -3.40
N ARG A 541 20.58 -8.44 -3.24
CA ARG A 541 19.69 -8.82 -4.33
C ARG A 541 18.45 -7.95 -4.33
N LEU A 542 18.03 -7.56 -5.52
CA LEU A 542 16.72 -6.98 -5.80
C LEU A 542 15.98 -7.93 -6.74
N PHE A 543 14.77 -8.33 -6.36
CA PHE A 543 13.89 -9.09 -7.22
C PHE A 543 12.70 -8.24 -7.65
N LEU A 544 12.60 -7.99 -8.95
CA LEU A 544 11.45 -7.33 -9.55
C LEU A 544 10.48 -8.38 -10.07
N GLN A 545 9.25 -8.34 -9.55
CA GLN A 545 8.21 -9.29 -9.90
C GLN A 545 7.79 -9.16 -11.38
N GLY A 546 7.51 -10.29 -12.02
CA GLY A 546 6.84 -10.37 -13.32
C GLY A 546 5.44 -10.97 -13.22
N ASP A 547 5.31 -12.26 -13.50
CA ASP A 547 4.03 -12.98 -13.60
C ASP A 547 3.58 -13.71 -12.33
N GLY A 548 4.17 -13.37 -11.18
CA GLY A 548 3.94 -14.12 -9.93
C GLY A 548 4.95 -15.25 -9.68
N SER A 549 5.73 -15.65 -10.69
CA SER A 549 6.75 -16.72 -10.58
C SER A 549 8.19 -16.20 -10.54
N LEU A 550 9.11 -17.07 -10.11
CA LEU A 550 10.55 -16.80 -10.19
C LEU A 550 11.00 -16.66 -11.65
N GLU A 551 10.40 -17.43 -12.56
CA GLU A 551 10.74 -17.47 -13.98
C GLU A 551 10.30 -16.21 -14.75
N GLY A 552 9.21 -15.59 -14.32
CA GLY A 552 8.71 -14.35 -14.91
C GLY A 552 9.38 -13.09 -14.36
N GLY A 553 10.05 -13.16 -13.21
CA GLY A 553 10.72 -12.03 -12.58
C GLY A 553 12.16 -11.78 -13.04
N ARG A 554 12.75 -10.71 -12.50
CA ARG A 554 14.14 -10.29 -12.73
C ARG A 554 14.90 -10.29 -11.41
N CYS A 555 15.96 -11.08 -11.34
CA CYS A 555 16.91 -11.09 -10.23
C CYS A 555 18.07 -10.15 -10.59
N LEU A 556 18.34 -9.15 -9.75
CA LEU A 556 19.35 -8.10 -9.96
C LEU A 556 20.26 -8.01 -8.73
N ASP A 557 21.52 -7.61 -8.95
CA ASP A 557 22.40 -7.15 -7.89
C ASP A 557 22.01 -5.72 -7.48
N VAL A 558 21.77 -5.47 -6.20
CA VAL A 558 21.21 -4.17 -5.75
C VAL A 558 22.18 -3.01 -5.91
N GLY A 559 23.49 -3.26 -5.82
CA GLY A 559 24.51 -2.21 -5.91
C GLY A 559 24.83 -1.80 -7.35
N THR A 560 24.76 -2.74 -8.29
CA THR A 560 25.10 -2.50 -9.70
C THR A 560 23.89 -2.49 -10.63
N LEU A 561 22.73 -2.96 -10.17
CA LEU A 561 21.52 -3.25 -10.95
C LEU A 561 21.75 -4.24 -12.10
N ALA A 562 22.88 -4.95 -12.10
CA ALA A 562 23.20 -5.94 -13.11
C ALA A 562 22.35 -7.22 -12.91
N PRO A 563 21.90 -7.88 -14.00
CA PRO A 563 21.18 -9.15 -13.89
C PRO A 563 22.01 -10.24 -13.21
N LEU A 564 21.39 -10.95 -12.28
CA LEU A 564 21.94 -12.13 -11.62
C LEU A 564 21.29 -13.43 -12.15
N PRO A 565 22.01 -14.57 -12.08
CA PRO A 565 21.40 -15.88 -12.30
C PRO A 565 20.20 -16.12 -11.37
N ARG A 566 19.11 -16.68 -11.90
CA ARG A 566 17.83 -16.78 -11.17
C ARG A 566 17.87 -17.71 -9.97
N ASP A 567 18.68 -18.75 -10.03
CA ASP A 567 18.91 -19.69 -8.93
C ASP A 567 19.45 -19.00 -7.68
N VAL A 568 20.18 -17.89 -7.84
CA VAL A 568 20.67 -17.05 -6.73
C VAL A 568 19.52 -16.37 -5.96
N CYS A 569 18.38 -16.13 -6.61
CA CYS A 569 17.17 -15.57 -6.00
C CYS A 569 16.16 -16.64 -5.56
N ALA A 570 16.36 -17.93 -5.83
CA ALA A 570 15.33 -18.95 -5.63
C ALA A 570 14.91 -19.13 -4.16
N ALA A 571 15.87 -19.24 -3.24
CA ALA A 571 15.58 -19.42 -1.82
C ALA A 571 14.98 -18.17 -1.17
N PRO A 572 15.54 -16.95 -1.33
CA PRO A 572 14.90 -15.75 -0.82
C PRO A 572 13.54 -15.48 -1.46
N PHE A 573 13.36 -15.79 -2.76
CA PHE A 573 12.03 -15.68 -3.38
C PHE A 573 11.02 -16.57 -2.65
N ALA A 574 11.34 -17.83 -2.36
CA ALA A 574 10.46 -18.71 -1.60
C ALA A 574 10.15 -18.18 -0.19
N GLU A 575 11.14 -17.57 0.48
CA GLU A 575 10.96 -16.95 1.79
C GLU A 575 10.06 -15.72 1.73
N ALA A 576 10.29 -14.80 0.80
CA ALA A 576 9.45 -13.63 0.56
C ALA A 576 7.98 -14.02 0.30
N ARG A 577 7.76 -14.99 -0.60
CA ARG A 577 6.42 -15.53 -0.88
C ARG A 577 5.77 -16.10 0.37
N ARG A 578 6.55 -16.80 1.21
CA ARG A 578 6.04 -17.42 2.43
C ARG A 578 5.63 -16.36 3.45
N THR A 579 6.40 -15.29 3.62
CA THR A 579 6.06 -14.18 4.52
C THR A 579 4.72 -13.56 4.16
N GLU A 580 4.49 -13.26 2.88
CA GLU A 580 3.21 -12.68 2.41
C GLU A 580 2.04 -13.65 2.54
N GLU A 581 2.26 -14.94 2.24
CA GLU A 581 1.24 -15.99 2.42
C GLU A 581 0.83 -16.09 3.90
N ILE A 582 1.80 -16.09 4.81
CA ILE A 582 1.55 -16.14 6.25
C ILE A 582 0.79 -14.89 6.71
N SER A 583 1.25 -13.69 6.35
CA SER A 583 0.56 -12.44 6.72
C SER A 583 -0.88 -12.43 6.19
N SER A 584 -1.07 -12.84 4.93
CA SER A 584 -2.41 -12.93 4.32
C SER A 584 -3.31 -13.94 5.04
N LEU A 585 -2.78 -15.11 5.42
CA LEU A 585 -3.55 -16.11 6.19
C LEU A 585 -3.94 -15.57 7.56
N VAL A 586 -3.04 -14.86 8.24
CA VAL A 586 -3.31 -14.24 9.54
C VAL A 586 -4.44 -13.21 9.43
N LEU A 587 -4.40 -12.36 8.41
CA LEU A 587 -5.43 -11.35 8.16
C LEU A 587 -6.76 -11.97 7.72
N GLU A 588 -6.76 -12.90 6.76
CA GLU A 588 -8.00 -13.47 6.21
C GLU A 588 -8.75 -14.38 7.19
N HIS A 589 -8.06 -14.93 8.18
CA HIS A 589 -8.62 -15.88 9.15
C HIS A 589 -8.55 -15.43 10.61
N ASP A 590 -8.16 -14.18 10.85
CA ASP A 590 -8.15 -13.57 12.19
C ASP A 590 -7.34 -14.39 13.21
N LEU A 591 -6.07 -14.66 12.88
CA LEU A 591 -5.24 -15.61 13.64
C LEU A 591 -4.20 -14.95 14.55
N GLN A 592 -4.03 -13.61 14.52
CA GLN A 592 -2.86 -12.99 15.14
C GLN A 592 -2.86 -13.18 16.65
N GLN A 593 -3.91 -12.75 17.34
CA GLN A 593 -4.03 -12.87 18.79
C GLN A 593 -3.97 -14.34 19.23
N GLN A 594 -4.65 -15.24 18.51
CA GLN A 594 -4.61 -16.67 18.78
C GLN A 594 -3.17 -17.21 18.75
N ILE A 595 -2.42 -16.92 17.68
CA ILE A 595 -1.04 -17.39 17.55
C ILE A 595 -0.16 -16.76 18.63
N SER A 596 -0.28 -15.46 18.89
CA SER A 596 0.48 -14.78 19.96
C SER A 596 0.27 -15.44 21.32
N ASN A 597 -0.98 -15.71 21.71
CA ASN A 597 -1.29 -16.38 22.98
C ASN A 597 -0.63 -17.76 23.08
N GLU A 598 -0.69 -18.55 22.00
CA GLU A 598 -0.09 -19.89 21.96
C GLU A 598 1.45 -19.88 21.89
N LEU A 599 2.06 -18.78 21.44
CA LEU A 599 3.52 -18.58 21.49
C LEU A 599 3.99 -18.22 22.90
N VAL A 600 3.18 -17.49 23.67
CA VAL A 600 3.45 -17.15 25.08
C VAL A 600 3.34 -18.38 26.00
N GLU A 601 2.40 -19.29 25.73
CA GLU A 601 2.11 -20.44 26.60
C GLU A 601 3.13 -21.60 26.56
N VAL A 602 4.12 -21.57 25.66
CA VAL A 602 5.16 -22.61 25.58
C VAL A 602 6.40 -22.17 26.37
N PRO A 603 6.76 -22.83 27.49
CA PRO A 603 8.00 -22.52 28.21
C PRO A 603 9.21 -22.73 27.29
N GLN A 604 10.11 -21.75 27.26
CA GLN A 604 11.42 -21.85 26.60
C GLN A 604 12.27 -22.98 27.17
#